data_AF-A0A537PKY9-F1
#
_entry.id   AF-A0A537PKY9-F1
#
_cell.length_a   1.000
_cell.length_b   1.000
_cell.length_c   1.000
_cell.angle_alpha   90.00
_cell.angle_beta   90.00
_cell.angle_gamma   90.00
#
_symmetry.space_group_name_H-M   'P 1'
#
loop_
_entity.id
_entity.type
_entity.pdbx_description
1 polymer ?
#
loop_
_entity_poly.entity_id
_entity_poly.type
_entity_poly.pdbx_seq_one_letter_code
_entity_poly.pdbx_strand_id
1 'polypeptide(L)' 'MRTARPRGRHDRGPDHSRRARRVAVEAPMARPLETSAQTIDHASLLLIDLNTNEGVTGRAYLFCYLQAAAAG' A
#
# COMPACT_ATOMS: atom_id res chain seq x y z
N MET A 1 33.23 0.10 5.66
CA MET A 1 32.83 1.43 6.18
C MET A 1 31.71 1.96 5.30
N ARG A 2 30.45 1.89 5.76
CA ARG A 2 29.24 2.12 4.94
C ARG A 2 28.58 3.40 5.43
N THR A 3 28.63 4.46 4.63
CA THR A 3 28.04 5.76 4.97
C THR A 3 26.53 5.60 5.13
N ALA A 4 26.02 6.00 6.29
CA ALA A 4 24.59 5.99 6.55
C ALA A 4 23.91 6.98 5.59
N ARG A 5 23.00 6.49 4.73
CA ARG A 5 22.13 7.38 3.94
C ARG A 5 21.36 8.28 4.90
N PRO A 6 21.29 9.61 4.68
CA PRO A 6 20.46 10.47 5.50
C PRO A 6 19.01 10.00 5.38
N ARG A 7 18.41 9.62 6.51
CA ARG A 7 16.97 9.37 6.59
C ARG A 7 16.29 10.69 6.25
N GLY A 8 15.50 10.72 5.16
CA GLY A 8 14.72 11.87 4.77
C GLY A 8 13.90 12.36 5.96
N ARG A 9 14.11 13.62 6.35
CA ARG A 9 13.29 14.30 7.35
C ARG A 9 11.93 14.51 6.70
N HIS A 10 10.94 13.68 7.03
CA HIS A 10 9.56 14.04 6.77
C HIS A 10 9.27 15.28 7.63
N ASP A 11 9.15 16.44 7.01
CA ASP A 11 8.66 17.64 7.67
C ASP A 11 7.25 17.34 8.19
N ARG A 12 7.13 17.06 9.49
CA ARG A 12 5.84 16.93 10.16
C ARG A 12 5.29 18.32 10.40
N GLY A 13 4.70 18.91 9.36
CA GLY A 13 3.71 19.98 9.52
C GLY A 13 2.44 19.45 10.22
N PRO A 14 1.42 20.29 10.46
CA PRO A 14 0.21 19.93 11.19
C PRO A 14 -0.74 18.95 10.47
N ASP A 15 -0.25 18.24 9.44
CA ASP A 15 -0.97 17.19 8.70
C ASP A 15 -1.21 15.98 9.60
N HIS A 16 -2.21 16.10 10.46
CA HIS A 16 -2.65 15.05 11.34
C HIS A 16 -3.69 14.25 10.57
N SER A 17 -3.31 13.04 10.16
CA SER A 17 -4.26 12.10 9.56
C SER A 17 -5.44 11.85 10.51
N ARG A 18 -6.65 12.08 10.01
CA ARG A 18 -7.88 12.02 10.82
C ARG A 18 -8.52 10.63 10.78
N ARG A 19 -8.41 9.97 9.62
CA ARG A 19 -9.04 8.67 9.37
C ARG A 19 -8.37 7.96 8.21
N ALA A 20 -8.16 6.66 8.37
CA ALA A 20 -7.80 5.78 7.27
C ALA A 20 -9.00 4.90 6.90
N ARG A 21 -9.28 4.77 5.60
CA ARG A 21 -10.19 3.77 5.05
C ARG A 21 -9.37 2.74 4.29
N ARG A 22 -9.75 1.48 4.40
CA ARG A 22 -9.11 0.39 3.69
C ARG A 22 -10.14 -0.55 3.09
N VAL A 23 -9.81 -1.13 1.94
CA VAL A 23 -10.64 -2.13 1.27
C VAL A 23 -9.75 -3.19 0.62
N ALA A 24 -10.10 -4.45 0.88
CA ALA A 24 -9.52 -5.62 0.23
C ALA A 24 -10.09 -5.75 -1.20
N VAL A 25 -9.24 -5.96 -2.18
CA VAL A 25 -9.65 -6.14 -3.57
C VAL A 25 -8.84 -7.29 -4.20
N GLU A 26 -9.52 -8.19 -4.88
CA GLU A 26 -8.91 -9.13 -5.82
C GLU A 26 -9.07 -8.58 -7.23
N ALA A 27 -7.97 -8.13 -7.85
CA ALA A 27 -7.98 -7.54 -9.17
C ALA A 27 -7.34 -8.48 -10.20
N PRO A 28 -7.97 -8.72 -11.36
CA PRO A 28 -7.35 -9.53 -12.41
C PRO A 28 -6.07 -8.86 -12.93
N MET A 29 -5.01 -9.65 -13.09
CA MET A 29 -3.75 -9.19 -13.64
C MET A 29 -3.87 -9.08 -15.16
N ALA A 30 -3.42 -7.96 -15.74
CA ALA A 30 -3.36 -7.79 -17.19
C ALA A 30 -2.43 -8.82 -17.87
N ARG A 31 -1.43 -9.30 -17.12
CA ARG A 31 -0.51 -10.37 -17.49
C ARG A 31 -0.24 -11.21 -16.25
N PRO A 32 -0.44 -12.54 -16.27
CA PRO A 32 -0.10 -13.38 -15.14
C PRO A 32 1.37 -13.23 -14.74
N LEU A 33 1.63 -13.11 -13.44
CA LEU A 33 2.98 -13.08 -12.88
C LEU A 33 3.39 -14.51 -12.51
N GLU A 34 4.32 -15.07 -13.28
CA GLU A 34 4.89 -16.37 -12.95
C GLU A 34 6.01 -16.23 -11.92
N THR A 35 5.98 -17.12 -10.93
CA THR A 35 7.05 -17.31 -9.95
C THR A 35 7.45 -18.78 -9.95
N SER A 36 8.57 -19.13 -9.31
CA SER A 36 8.97 -20.54 -9.20
C SER A 36 7.98 -21.40 -8.39
N ALA A 37 7.14 -20.78 -7.57
CA ALA A 37 6.17 -21.47 -6.73
C ALA A 37 4.79 -21.59 -7.38
N GLN A 38 4.31 -20.51 -8.01
CA GLN A 38 2.97 -20.44 -8.59
C GLN A 38 2.85 -19.29 -9.61
N THR A 39 1.79 -19.36 -10.42
CA THR A 39 1.33 -18.26 -11.27
C THR A 39 0.30 -17.43 -10.51
N ILE A 40 0.47 -16.11 -10.50
CA ILE A 40 -0.45 -15.14 -9.91
C ILE A 40 -1.21 -14.44 -11.04
N ASP A 41 -2.46 -14.81 -11.23
CA ASP A 41 -3.39 -14.22 -12.20
C ASP A 41 -4.35 -13.19 -11.57
N HIS A 42 -4.51 -13.22 -10.24
CA HIS A 42 -5.23 -12.23 -9.45
C HIS A 42 -4.31 -11.59 -8.40
N ALA A 43 -4.32 -10.26 -8.34
CA ALA A 43 -3.61 -9.50 -7.34
C ALA A 43 -4.49 -9.22 -6.12
N SER A 44 -4.10 -9.78 -4.98
CA SER A 44 -4.64 -9.39 -3.69
C SER A 44 -4.08 -8.02 -3.30
N LEU A 45 -4.95 -7.01 -3.25
CA LEU A 45 -4.59 -5.63 -2.93
C LEU A 45 -5.32 -5.15 -1.68
N LEU A 46 -4.60 -4.39 -0.84
CA LEU A 46 -5.21 -3.52 0.15
C LEU A 46 -5.12 -2.08 -0.33
N LEU A 47 -6.25 -1.49 -0.70
CA LEU A 47 -6.32 -0.07 -1.08
C LEU A 47 -6.55 0.77 0.17
N ILE A 48 -5.80 1.86 0.31
CA ILE A 48 -5.79 2.71 1.50
C ILE A 48 -6.03 4.16 1.10
N ASP A 49 -7.06 4.77 1.68
CA ASP A 49 -7.31 6.21 1.65
C ASP A 49 -6.98 6.81 3.01
N LEU A 50 -6.14 7.84 3.05
CA LEU A 50 -5.75 8.56 4.27
C LEU A 50 -6.23 10.01 4.19
N ASN A 51 -7.25 10.34 4.97
CA ASN A 51 -7.77 11.70 5.04
C ASN A 51 -6.92 12.56 5.98
N THR A 52 -6.49 13.71 5.48
CA THR A 52 -5.76 14.73 6.24
C THR A 52 -6.70 15.84 6.73
N ASN A 53 -6.22 16.67 7.65
CA ASN A 53 -7.00 17.81 8.17
C ASN A 53 -7.11 18.96 7.17
N GLU A 54 -6.19 19.03 6.22
CA GLU A 54 -6.12 20.02 5.15
C GLU A 54 -7.12 19.73 4.01
N GLY A 55 -7.94 18.67 4.15
CA GLY A 55 -8.94 18.28 3.17
C GLY A 55 -8.36 17.46 2.00
N VAL A 56 -7.10 17.04 2.06
CA VAL A 56 -6.47 16.19 1.07
C VAL A 56 -6.63 14.71 1.46
N THR A 57 -6.75 13.84 0.46
CA THR A 57 -6.75 12.38 0.67
C THR A 57 -5.54 11.76 0.00
N GLY A 58 -4.60 11.26 0.81
CA GLY A 58 -3.51 10.43 0.32
C GLY A 58 -4.03 9.03 -0.07
N ARG A 59 -3.55 8.48 -1.19
CA ARG A 59 -3.93 7.14 -1.65
C ARG A 59 -2.69 6.26 -1.78
N ALA A 60 -2.79 5.05 -1.26
CA ALA A 60 -1.74 4.04 -1.36
C ALA A 60 -2.35 2.66 -1.57
N TYR A 61 -1.53 1.70 -1.98
CA TYR A 61 -1.91 0.30 -2.03
C TYR A 61 -0.77 -0.58 -1.53
N LEU A 62 -1.14 -1.75 -1.02
CA LEU A 62 -0.21 -2.84 -0.73
C LEU A 62 -0.55 -4.04 -1.63
N PHE A 63 0.47 -4.63 -2.24
CA PHE A 63 0.35 -5.92 -2.90
C PHE A 63 0.58 -7.03 -1.87
N CYS A 64 -0.47 -7.79 -1.61
CA CYS A 64 -0.46 -8.89 -0.66
C CYS A 64 -0.21 -10.19 -1.43
N TYR A 65 0.85 -10.93 -1.08
CA TYR A 65 1.10 -12.24 -1.68
C TYR A 65 0.08 -13.32 -1.24
N LEU A 66 -0.72 -13.02 -0.21
CA LEU A 66 -1.79 -13.87 0.30
C LEU A 66 -3.07 -13.05 0.46
N GLN A 67 -4.20 -13.57 -0.04
CA GLN A 67 -5.52 -12.93 0.07
C GLN A 67 -5.88 -12.60 1.52
N ALA A 68 -5.57 -13.50 2.47
CA ALA A 68 -5.86 -13.29 3.89
C ALA A 68 -5.20 -12.02 4.45
N ALA A 69 -4.06 -11.59 3.91
CA ALA A 69 -3.39 -10.36 4.34
C ALA A 69 -4.12 -9.09 3.87
N ALA A 70 -4.95 -9.17 2.84
CA ALA A 70 -5.79 -8.06 2.39
C ALA A 70 -7.12 -7.98 3.16
N ALA A 71 -7.62 -9.08 3.75
CA ALA A 71 -8.96 -9.20 4.32
C ALA A 71 -9.19 -8.50 5.69
N GLY A 72 -8.24 -7.69 6.16
CA GLY A 72 -8.24 -7.10 7.51
C GLY A 72 -9.02 -5.81 7.66
#